data_AF-X6BFZ0-F1
#
_entry.id   AF-X6BFZ0-F1
#
_cell.length_a   1.000
_cell.length_b   1.000
_cell.length_c   1.000
_cell.angle_alpha   90.00
_cell.angle_beta   90.00
_cell.angle_gamma   90.00
#
_symmetry.space_group_name_H-M   'P 1'
#
loop_
_entity.id
_entity.type
_entity.pdbx_description
1 polymer ?
#
loop_
_entity_poly.entity_id
_entity_poly.type
_entity_poly.pdbx_seq_one_letter_code
_entity_poly.pdbx_strand_id
1 'polypeptide(L)'
;MLVNALRGHLAEFGIVTRQGIAGVRRLIGLAEDENDELIPPLARDALVPLVEQLRAAHEKVRELDHPIQTWHRSNELSLLLETIPGIGPITAGAIVATVTDASLFKSGRQLAAWLGLVPRQNSSGGKDRLGRISKQGGPYTRRLLVVGAHAVLRFSRKESSAYPLGCRASDEEGL
;
A
#
# COMPACT_ATOMS: atom_id res chain seq x y z
N MET A 1 -14.26 -5.13 -4.77
CA MET A 1 -15.73 -5.33 -4.65
C MET A 1 -16.07 -6.62 -3.90
N LEU A 2 -15.38 -7.75 -4.15
CA LEU A 2 -15.61 -9.03 -3.47
C LEU A 2 -15.66 -8.96 -1.93
N VAL A 3 -14.68 -8.32 -1.29
CA VAL A 3 -14.66 -8.15 0.18
C VAL A 3 -15.90 -7.39 0.69
N ASN A 4 -16.39 -6.42 -0.07
CA ASN A 4 -17.59 -5.66 0.32
C ASN A 4 -18.87 -6.47 0.08
N ALA A 5 -18.92 -7.29 -0.98
CA ALA A 5 -20.02 -8.22 -1.21
C ALA A 5 -20.10 -9.28 -0.11
N LEU A 6 -18.97 -9.91 0.23
CA LEU A 6 -18.86 -10.86 1.35
C LEU A 6 -19.33 -10.23 2.67
N ARG A 7 -18.90 -8.99 2.97
CA ARG A 7 -19.39 -8.23 4.12
C ARG A 7 -20.90 -7.98 4.07
N GLY A 8 -21.43 -7.59 2.92
CA GLY A 8 -22.85 -7.29 2.74
C GLY A 8 -23.72 -8.51 3.02
N HIS A 9 -23.41 -9.64 2.38
CA HIS A 9 -24.14 -10.88 2.56
C HIS A 9 -24.06 -11.42 3.99
N LEU A 10 -22.88 -11.38 4.61
CA LEU A 10 -22.74 -11.82 6.00
C LEU A 10 -23.45 -10.88 6.99
N ALA A 11 -23.58 -9.60 6.68
CA ALA A 11 -24.34 -8.66 7.49
C ALA A 11 -25.86 -8.95 7.49
N GLU A 12 -26.41 -9.57 6.43
CA GLU A 12 -27.82 -10.01 6.39
C GLU A 12 -28.11 -11.07 7.46
N PHE A 13 -27.10 -11.84 7.86
CA PHE A 13 -27.16 -12.84 8.94
C PHE A 13 -26.66 -12.30 10.29
N GLY A 14 -26.50 -10.98 10.43
CA GLY A 14 -26.05 -10.34 11.67
C GLY A 14 -24.54 -10.42 11.91
N ILE A 15 -23.76 -10.95 10.96
CA ILE A 15 -22.31 -11.09 11.09
C ILE A 15 -21.63 -9.81 10.59
N VAL A 16 -21.23 -8.95 11.55
CA VAL A 16 -20.52 -7.70 11.26
C VAL A 16 -19.12 -7.75 11.86
N THR A 17 -18.10 -7.48 11.03
CA THR A 17 -16.69 -7.44 11.48
C THR A 17 -16.08 -6.06 11.28
N ARG A 18 -15.00 -5.80 12.01
CA ARG A 18 -14.20 -4.57 11.84
C ARG A 18 -13.64 -4.49 10.42
N GLN A 19 -13.59 -3.29 9.84
CA GLN A 19 -12.89 -3.08 8.58
C GLN A 19 -11.38 -3.37 8.72
N GLY A 20 -10.81 -4.01 7.70
CA GLY A 20 -9.39 -4.38 7.62
C GLY A 20 -9.18 -5.88 7.41
N ILE A 21 -7.92 -6.27 7.22
CA ILE A 21 -7.52 -7.65 6.84
C ILE A 21 -8.00 -8.67 7.86
N ALA A 22 -7.82 -8.42 9.16
CA ALA A 22 -8.28 -9.32 10.23
C ALA A 22 -9.79 -9.58 10.17
N GLY A 23 -10.58 -8.55 9.85
CA GLY A 23 -12.02 -8.71 9.66
C GLY A 23 -12.36 -9.50 8.41
N VAL A 24 -11.60 -9.36 7.32
CA VAL A 24 -11.79 -10.18 6.11
C VAL A 24 -11.49 -11.65 6.38
N ARG A 25 -10.35 -11.95 7.04
CA ARG A 25 -10.00 -13.33 7.42
C ARG A 25 -11.09 -14.00 8.25
N ARG A 26 -11.65 -13.27 9.23
CA ARG A 26 -12.77 -13.78 10.04
C ARG A 26 -14.00 -14.10 9.19
N LEU A 27 -14.34 -13.25 8.22
CA LEU A 27 -15.50 -13.46 7.35
C LEU A 27 -15.30 -14.67 6.43
N ILE A 28 -14.10 -14.84 5.88
CA ILE A 28 -13.72 -16.01 5.09
C ILE A 28 -13.89 -17.28 5.94
N GLY A 29 -13.31 -17.31 7.13
CA GLY A 29 -13.40 -18.48 8.02
C GLY A 29 -14.83 -18.85 8.39
N LEU A 30 -15.71 -17.87 8.64
CA LEU A 30 -17.13 -18.14 8.91
C LEU A 30 -17.89 -18.66 7.68
N ALA A 31 -17.59 -18.11 6.50
CA ALA A 31 -18.21 -18.58 5.25
C ALA A 31 -17.82 -20.03 4.93
N GLU A 32 -16.63 -20.47 5.33
CA GLU A 32 -16.12 -21.84 5.12
C GLU A 32 -16.49 -22.82 6.25
N ASP A 33 -16.86 -22.33 7.44
CA ASP A 33 -17.21 -23.19 8.59
C ASP A 33 -18.60 -23.81 8.43
N GLU A 34 -18.66 -25.05 7.92
CA GLU A 34 -19.89 -25.82 7.72
C GLU A 34 -20.70 -26.06 9.00
N ASN A 35 -20.08 -25.92 10.19
CA ASN A 35 -20.75 -26.12 11.47
C ASN A 35 -21.41 -24.83 12.00
N ASP A 36 -21.22 -23.69 11.34
CA ASP A 36 -21.84 -22.44 11.75
C ASP A 36 -23.34 -22.45 11.41
N GLU A 37 -24.17 -22.39 12.47
CA GLU A 37 -25.63 -22.42 12.37
C GLU A 37 -26.24 -21.05 11.98
N LEU A 38 -25.48 -19.96 12.03
CA LEU A 38 -25.96 -18.61 11.70
C LEU A 38 -26.11 -18.42 10.20
N ILE A 39 -25.32 -19.15 9.39
CA ILE A 39 -25.33 -19.05 7.93
C ILE A 39 -26.12 -20.23 7.34
N PRO A 40 -27.29 -19.99 6.73
CA PRO A 40 -28.06 -21.05 6.07
C PRO A 40 -27.25 -21.74 4.95
N PRO A 41 -27.42 -23.05 4.72
CA PRO A 41 -26.65 -23.79 3.71
C PRO A 41 -26.70 -23.16 2.31
N LEU A 42 -27.89 -22.73 1.87
CA LEU A 42 -28.04 -22.08 0.56
C LEU A 42 -27.27 -20.76 0.45
N ALA A 43 -27.17 -20.01 1.55
CA ALA A 43 -26.37 -18.79 1.58
C ALA A 43 -24.88 -19.12 1.53
N ARG A 44 -24.45 -20.19 2.22
CA ARG A 44 -23.08 -20.70 2.19
C ARG A 44 -22.66 -21.07 0.77
N ASP A 45 -23.51 -21.79 0.03
CA ASP A 45 -23.25 -22.14 -1.37
C ASP A 45 -23.00 -20.92 -2.26
N ALA A 46 -23.64 -19.78 -1.95
CA ALA A 46 -23.42 -18.52 -2.66
C ALA A 46 -22.16 -17.77 -2.19
N LEU A 47 -21.74 -17.95 -0.93
CA LEU A 47 -20.56 -17.30 -0.35
C LEU A 47 -19.24 -17.98 -0.78
N VAL A 48 -19.23 -19.31 -0.91
CA VAL A 48 -18.03 -20.09 -1.27
C VAL A 48 -17.38 -19.57 -2.56
N PRO A 49 -18.11 -19.37 -3.69
CA PRO A 49 -17.52 -18.84 -4.92
C PRO A 49 -16.92 -17.43 -4.76
N LEU A 50 -17.48 -16.59 -3.88
CA LEU A 50 -16.93 -15.25 -3.60
C LEU A 50 -15.60 -15.34 -2.86
N VAL A 51 -15.49 -16.28 -1.92
CA VAL A 51 -14.25 -16.56 -1.18
C VAL A 51 -13.20 -17.13 -2.13
N GLU A 52 -13.56 -18.08 -2.99
CA GLU A 52 -12.66 -18.65 -4.01
C GLU A 52 -12.11 -17.57 -4.94
N GLN A 53 -12.97 -16.67 -5.46
CA GLN A 53 -12.53 -15.55 -6.29
C GLN A 53 -11.60 -14.60 -5.54
N LEU A 54 -11.86 -14.36 -4.26
CA LEU A 54 -11.01 -13.52 -3.43
C LEU A 54 -9.62 -14.15 -3.24
N ARG A 55 -9.57 -15.45 -2.96
CA ARG A 55 -8.31 -16.21 -2.84
C ARG A 55 -7.55 -16.24 -4.16
N ALA A 56 -8.23 -16.52 -5.27
CA ALA A 56 -7.62 -16.54 -6.60
C ALA A 56 -7.04 -15.17 -7.00
N ALA A 57 -7.76 -14.09 -6.71
CA ALA A 57 -7.26 -12.73 -6.96
C ALA A 57 -6.04 -12.41 -6.09
N HIS A 58 -6.06 -12.81 -4.81
CA HIS A 58 -4.94 -12.62 -3.89
C HIS A 58 -3.69 -13.38 -4.35
N GLU A 59 -3.87 -14.63 -4.80
CA GLU A 59 -2.77 -15.43 -5.32
C GLU A 59 -2.20 -14.82 -6.61
N LYS A 60 -3.05 -14.30 -7.50
CA LYS A 60 -2.58 -13.64 -8.71
C LYS A 60 -1.75 -12.38 -8.41
N VAL A 61 -2.11 -11.64 -7.36
CA VAL A 61 -1.30 -10.49 -6.90
C VAL A 61 0.07 -10.97 -6.43
N ARG A 62 0.15 -12.05 -5.64
CA ARG A 62 1.43 -12.62 -5.19
C ARG A 62 2.32 -13.07 -6.34
N GLU A 63 1.74 -13.76 -7.32
CA GLU A 63 2.46 -14.18 -8.52
C GLU A 63 3.09 -12.97 -9.24
N LEU A 64 2.38 -11.84 -9.31
CA LEU A 64 2.87 -10.61 -9.94
C LEU A 64 3.89 -9.85 -9.07
N ASP A 65 3.79 -9.98 -7.75
CA ASP A 65 4.76 -9.38 -6.81
C ASP A 65 6.11 -10.13 -6.83
N HIS A 66 6.12 -11.44 -7.12
CA HIS A 66 7.35 -12.24 -7.09
C HIS A 66 8.45 -11.76 -8.07
N PRO A 67 8.17 -11.43 -9.35
CA PRO A 67 9.14 -10.81 -10.24
C PRO A 67 9.67 -9.46 -9.74
N ILE A 68 8.80 -8.64 -9.12
CA ILE A 68 9.20 -7.34 -8.57
C ILE A 68 10.21 -7.54 -7.43
N GLN A 69 9.94 -8.49 -6.54
CA GLN A 69 10.84 -8.83 -5.43
C GLN A 69 12.16 -9.39 -5.94
N THR A 70 12.12 -10.27 -6.94
CA THR A 70 13.32 -10.82 -7.58
C THR A 70 14.19 -9.71 -8.17
N TRP A 71 13.58 -8.82 -8.97
CA TRP A 71 14.30 -7.68 -9.55
C TRP A 71 14.87 -6.76 -8.47
N HIS A 72 14.07 -6.43 -7.45
CA HIS A 72 14.49 -5.57 -6.35
C HIS A 72 15.71 -6.12 -5.61
N ARG A 73 15.73 -7.43 -5.29
CA ARG A 73 16.87 -8.10 -4.63
C ARG A 73 18.14 -8.13 -5.50
N SER A 74 17.98 -8.09 -6.83
CA SER A 74 19.12 -8.04 -7.77
C SER A 74 19.68 -6.64 -8.00
N ASN A 75 19.03 -5.59 -7.48
CA ASN A 75 19.38 -4.20 -7.78
C ASN A 75 19.88 -3.46 -6.53
N GLU A 76 21.17 -3.12 -6.52
CA GLU A 76 21.82 -2.45 -5.37
C GLU A 76 21.22 -1.08 -5.03
N LEU A 77 20.84 -0.28 -6.04
CA LEU A 77 20.20 1.02 -5.81
C LEU A 77 18.82 0.86 -5.18
N SER A 78 18.07 -0.17 -5.60
CA SER A 78 16.75 -0.49 -5.06
C SER A 78 16.84 -0.90 -3.59
N LEU A 79 17.81 -1.75 -3.24
CA LEU A 79 18.09 -2.14 -1.85
C LEU A 79 18.54 -0.95 -0.99
N LEU A 80 19.42 -0.09 -1.52
CA LEU A 80 19.86 1.11 -0.82
C LEU A 80 18.69 2.05 -0.52
N LEU A 81 17.79 2.25 -1.48
CA LEU A 81 16.62 3.11 -1.31
C LEU A 81 15.64 2.55 -0.28
N GLU A 82 15.48 1.23 -0.19
CA GLU A 82 14.61 0.57 0.81
C GLU A 82 15.07 0.84 2.25
N THR A 83 16.35 1.17 2.47
CA THR A 83 16.84 1.55 3.82
C THR A 83 16.17 2.82 4.36
N ILE A 84 15.56 3.64 3.50
CA ILE A 84 14.87 4.86 3.89
C ILE A 84 13.47 4.50 4.44
N PRO A 85 13.11 4.94 5.66
CA PRO A 85 11.80 4.65 6.24
C PRO A 85 10.65 5.06 5.31
N GLY A 86 9.74 4.12 5.07
CA GLY A 86 8.59 4.32 4.18
C GLY A 86 8.86 4.05 2.70
N ILE A 87 10.09 3.68 2.32
CA ILE A 87 10.41 3.17 0.99
C ILE A 87 10.46 1.64 1.06
N GLY A 88 9.61 0.98 0.26
CA GLY A 88 9.64 -0.47 0.05
C GLY A 88 9.97 -0.82 -1.40
N PRO A 89 10.02 -2.12 -1.77
CA PRO A 89 10.50 -2.60 -3.07
C PRO A 89 9.85 -1.93 -4.28
N ILE A 90 8.52 -1.74 -4.25
CA ILE A 90 7.77 -1.07 -5.31
C ILE A 90 8.17 0.42 -5.43
N THR A 91 8.34 1.10 -4.30
CA THR A 91 8.69 2.53 -4.28
C THR A 91 10.14 2.75 -4.68
N ALA A 92 11.05 1.91 -4.17
CA ALA A 92 12.45 1.90 -4.58
C ALA A 92 12.58 1.65 -6.09
N GLY A 93 11.90 0.62 -6.61
CA GLY A 93 11.89 0.34 -8.05
C GLY A 93 11.31 1.47 -8.89
N ALA A 94 10.24 2.10 -8.43
CA ALA A 94 9.68 3.27 -9.11
C ALA A 94 10.66 4.45 -9.12
N ILE A 95 11.41 4.69 -8.05
CA ILE A 95 12.43 5.74 -8.00
C ILE A 95 13.57 5.42 -8.97
N VAL A 96 14.12 4.20 -8.94
CA VAL A 96 15.18 3.77 -9.87
C VAL A 96 14.74 3.89 -11.33
N ALA A 97 13.51 3.49 -11.64
CA ALA A 97 12.97 3.58 -12.99
C ALA A 97 12.69 5.02 -13.45
N THR A 98 12.42 5.94 -12.53
CA THR A 98 12.08 7.35 -12.88
C THR A 98 13.27 8.30 -12.80
N VAL A 99 14.23 8.03 -11.92
CA VAL A 99 15.44 8.81 -11.72
C VAL A 99 16.62 8.00 -12.28
N THR A 100 16.81 8.09 -13.60
CA THR A 100 17.86 7.34 -14.29
C THR A 100 19.27 7.85 -14.01
N ASP A 101 19.41 9.14 -13.69
CA ASP A 101 20.67 9.77 -13.30
C ASP A 101 20.43 10.79 -12.19
N ALA A 102 20.90 10.47 -10.98
CA ALA A 102 20.78 11.34 -9.81
C ALA A 102 21.71 12.56 -9.88
N SER A 103 22.79 12.51 -10.68
CA SER A 103 23.77 13.60 -10.81
C SER A 103 23.19 14.85 -11.50
N LEU A 104 22.05 14.69 -12.19
CA LEU A 104 21.28 15.80 -12.78
C LEU A 104 20.71 16.75 -11.73
N PHE A 105 20.67 16.34 -10.45
CA PHE A 105 20.14 17.14 -9.35
C PHE A 105 21.28 17.61 -8.44
N LYS A 106 21.36 18.93 -8.23
CA LYS A 106 22.32 19.57 -7.31
C LYS A 106 22.01 19.29 -5.84
N SER A 107 20.76 18.90 -5.53
CA SER A 107 20.32 18.60 -4.17
C SER A 107 19.02 17.79 -4.15
N GLY A 108 18.74 17.13 -3.03
CA GLY A 108 17.45 16.47 -2.79
C GLY A 108 16.25 17.42 -2.87
N ARG A 109 16.44 18.72 -2.58
CA ARG A 109 15.37 19.73 -2.76
C ARG A 109 15.01 19.92 -4.23
N GLN A 110 16.01 19.90 -5.11
CA GLN A 110 15.78 19.98 -6.57
C GLN A 110 15.07 18.72 -7.07
N LEU A 111 15.47 17.54 -6.59
CA LEU A 111 14.76 16.29 -6.89
C LEU A 111 13.30 16.33 -6.40
N ALA A 112 13.06 16.79 -5.17
CA ALA A 112 11.70 16.93 -4.64
C ALA A 112 10.85 17.92 -5.46
N ALA A 113 11.46 19.00 -5.96
CA ALA A 113 10.80 19.94 -6.85
C ALA A 113 10.42 19.29 -8.19
N TRP A 114 11.33 18.52 -8.77
CA TRP A 114 11.12 17.76 -10.00
C TRP A 114 10.04 16.69 -9.85
N LEU A 115 9.99 15.97 -8.72
CA LEU A 115 8.91 15.03 -8.37
C LEU A 115 7.55 15.72 -8.10
N GLY A 116 7.55 17.05 -8.02
CA GLY A 116 6.36 17.86 -7.76
C GLY A 116 5.85 17.77 -6.33
N LEU A 117 6.76 17.52 -5.37
CA LEU A 117 6.50 17.45 -3.93
C LEU A 117 6.57 18.82 -3.25
N VAL A 118 7.12 19.82 -3.92
CA VAL A 118 7.25 21.18 -3.38
C VAL A 118 5.99 22.02 -3.62
N PRO A 119 5.69 23.02 -2.77
CA PRO A 119 4.65 24.01 -3.03
C PRO A 119 4.90 24.78 -4.34
N ARG A 120 3.82 25.21 -5.02
CA ARG A 120 3.93 26.16 -6.13
C ARG A 120 4.34 27.52 -5.59
N GLN A 121 5.31 28.15 -6.22
CA GLN A 121 5.64 29.55 -5.97
C GLN A 121 4.98 30.40 -7.06
N ASN A 122 4.06 31.27 -6.64
CA ASN A 122 3.46 32.26 -7.52
C ASN A 122 3.83 33.64 -6.95
N SER A 123 4.76 34.33 -7.61
CA SER A 123 5.22 35.64 -7.17
C SER A 123 4.83 36.68 -8.21
N SER A 124 3.98 37.64 -7.82
CA SER A 124 3.66 38.82 -8.62
C SER A 124 3.83 40.08 -7.77
N GLY A 125 4.40 41.13 -8.35
CA GLY A 125 4.60 42.43 -7.68
C GLY A 125 5.48 42.37 -6.42
N GLY A 126 6.49 41.51 -6.37
CA GLY A 126 7.45 41.44 -5.26
C GLY A 126 6.96 40.74 -3.98
N LYS A 127 5.77 40.12 -3.99
CA LYS A 127 5.27 39.30 -2.88
C LYS A 127 5.33 37.82 -3.24
N ASP A 128 6.12 37.06 -2.48
CA ASP A 128 6.15 35.60 -2.60
C ASP A 128 4.90 34.99 -1.97
N ARG A 129 4.18 34.15 -2.73
CA ARG A 129 3.07 33.34 -2.22
C ARG A 129 3.31 31.87 -2.51
N LEU A 130 3.35 31.07 -1.45
CA LEU A 130 3.36 29.61 -1.54
C LEU A 130 1.92 29.10 -1.69
N GLY A 131 1.68 28.29 -2.72
CA GLY A 131 0.40 27.66 -3.01
C GLY A 131 0.34 26.19 -2.61
N ARG A 132 -0.60 25.45 -3.21
CA ARG A 132 -0.67 23.98 -3.11
C ARG A 132 0.59 23.33 -3.70
N ILE A 133 0.81 22.04 -3.45
CA ILE A 133 1.87 21.26 -4.10
C ILE A 133 1.84 21.42 -5.63
N SER A 134 3.01 21.43 -6.26
CA SER A 134 3.13 21.74 -7.69
C SER A 134 2.54 20.69 -8.60
N LYS A 135 2.63 19.42 -8.21
CA LYS A 135 2.20 18.26 -9.01
C LYS A 135 2.90 18.12 -10.37
N GLN A 136 3.97 18.88 -10.62
CA GLN A 136 4.67 18.94 -11.92
C GLN A 136 5.47 17.67 -12.27
N GLY A 137 5.69 16.77 -11.30
CA GLY A 137 6.32 15.46 -11.54
C GLY A 137 5.33 14.31 -11.70
N GLY A 138 5.89 13.10 -11.89
CA GLY A 138 5.13 11.87 -12.08
C GLY A 138 4.11 11.60 -10.96
N PRO A 139 2.81 11.45 -11.28
CA PRO A 139 1.78 11.23 -10.26
C PRO A 139 1.96 9.90 -9.52
N TYR A 140 2.50 8.88 -10.19
CA TYR A 140 2.75 7.56 -9.62
C TYR A 140 3.82 7.60 -8.51
N THR A 141 5.04 8.03 -8.82
CA THR A 141 6.14 8.14 -7.85
C THR A 141 5.77 9.06 -6.69
N ARG A 142 5.13 10.19 -6.97
CA ARG A 142 4.62 11.09 -5.92
C ARG A 142 3.61 10.39 -5.01
N ARG A 143 2.66 9.63 -5.55
CA ARG A 143 1.68 8.87 -4.75
C ARG A 143 2.38 7.85 -3.84
N LEU A 144 3.33 7.09 -4.38
CA LEU A 144 4.08 6.11 -3.61
C LEU A 144 4.84 6.75 -2.44
N LEU A 145 5.55 7.85 -2.70
CA LEU A 145 6.29 8.60 -1.67
C LEU A 145 5.36 9.16 -0.58
N VAL A 146 4.20 9.71 -0.96
CA VAL A 146 3.21 10.22 0.02
C VAL A 146 2.61 9.10 0.85
N VAL A 147 2.29 7.95 0.24
CA VAL A 147 1.78 6.77 0.96
C VAL A 147 2.84 6.24 1.94
N GLY A 148 4.09 6.13 1.50
CA GLY A 148 5.21 5.74 2.35
C GLY A 148 5.40 6.67 3.56
N ALA A 149 5.41 7.99 3.32
CA ALA A 149 5.50 8.98 4.38
C ALA A 149 4.33 8.91 5.37
N HIS A 150 3.10 8.75 4.87
CA HIS A 150 1.92 8.57 5.74
C HIS A 150 1.98 7.30 6.57
N ALA A 151 2.51 6.19 6.02
CA ALA A 151 2.72 4.97 6.78
C ALA A 151 3.68 5.23 7.95
N VAL A 152 4.84 5.82 7.68
CA VAL A 152 5.82 6.18 8.73
C VAL A 152 5.20 7.06 9.80
N LEU A 153 4.48 8.12 9.43
CA LEU A 153 3.82 9.03 10.38
C LEU A 153 2.72 8.35 11.22
N ARG A 154 2.01 7.39 10.64
CA ARG A 154 0.95 6.66 11.34
C ARG A 154 1.53 5.74 12.42
N PHE A 155 2.67 5.12 12.14
CA PHE A 155 3.32 4.21 13.08
C PHE A 155 4.22 4.95 14.09
N SER A 156 4.85 6.07 13.72
CA SER A 156 5.68 6.88 14.62
C SER A 156 4.89 7.54 15.76
N ARG A 157 3.63 7.88 15.52
CA ARG A 157 2.73 8.43 16.56
C ARG A 157 2.30 7.41 17.60
N LYS A 158 2.48 6.11 17.34
CA LYS A 158 2.16 5.03 18.27
C LYS A 158 3.30 4.68 19.22
N GLU A 159 4.54 5.06 18.88
CA GLU A 159 5.74 4.74 19.66
C GLU A 159 6.64 5.98 19.77
N SER A 160 6.59 6.65 20.93
CA SER A 160 7.58 7.66 21.31
C SER A 160 8.88 6.99 21.77
N SER A 161 9.52 6.15 20.96
CA SER A 161 10.91 5.73 21.15
C SER A 161 11.39 4.89 19.95
N ALA A 162 12.47 5.35 19.31
CA ALA A 162 13.40 4.60 18.46
C ALA A 162 12.85 3.51 17.51
N TYR A 163 12.88 3.79 16.19
CA TYR A 163 12.71 2.76 15.16
C TYR A 163 13.77 1.67 15.30
N PRO A 164 13.42 0.39 15.51
CA PRO A 164 14.28 -0.70 15.11
C PRO A 164 14.07 -0.90 13.60
N LEU A 165 15.16 -0.83 12.84
CA LEU A 165 15.25 -1.32 11.46
C LEU A 165 14.72 -2.77 11.43
N GLY A 166 13.46 -2.98 11.06
CA GLY A 166 12.90 -4.33 11.20
C GLY A 166 11.41 -4.52 11.02
N CYS A 167 10.67 -3.63 10.35
CA CYS A 167 9.40 -4.09 9.76
C CYS A 167 9.70 -4.76 8.43
N ARG A 168 10.35 -5.93 8.49
CA ARG A 168 10.17 -6.93 7.44
C ARG A 168 8.68 -7.19 7.38
N ALA A 169 8.02 -6.76 6.32
CA ALA A 169 6.71 -7.27 5.96
C ALA A 169 6.92 -8.73 5.52
N SER A 170 7.18 -9.60 6.49
CA SER A 170 7.20 -11.06 6.36
C SER A 170 5.97 -11.62 7.02
N ASP A 171 4.80 -11.05 6.73
CA ASP A 171 3.55 -11.77 6.89
C ASP A 171 2.95 -11.94 5.49
N GLU A 172 3.59 -12.82 4.71
CA GLU A 172 2.93 -13.57 3.64
C GLU A 172 1.88 -14.51 4.27
N GLU A 173 0.94 -13.97 5.03
CA GLU A 173 -0.17 -14.77 5.53
C GLU A 173 -1.31 -14.68 4.54
N GLY A 174 -1.55 -15.82 3.87
CA GLY A 174 -2.72 -16.09 3.04
C GLY A 174 -3.98 -15.51 3.67
N LEU A 175 -4.75 -14.79 2.86
CA LEU A 175 -6.20 -14.77 3.06
C LEU A 175 -6.70 -16.19 2.83
#